data_AF-A0A4R9ARR3-F1
#
_entry.id   AF-A0A4R9ARR3-F1
#
_cell.length_a   1.000
_cell.length_b   1.000
_cell.length_c   1.000
_cell.angle_alpha   90.00
_cell.angle_beta   90.00
_cell.angle_gamma   90.00
#
_symmetry.space_group_name_H-M   'P 1'
#
loop_
_entity.id
_entity.type
_entity.pdbx_description
1 polymer ?
#
loop_
_entity_poly.entity_id
_entity_poly.type
_entity_poly.pdbx_seq_one_letter_code
_entity_poly.pdbx_strand_id
1 'polypeptide(L)'
;MAGNEIHTPVLLERCVELLAPALARPGAVLVDATLGMGGHAEAILSRFPELTLVGLDRDTEALAIAEERLKDFGDRVHLVHTVYDGIGEALDGLGISEVAGVLFDLGVSSLQIDRVERGFSYSKDAPLDMRMDGTAGLTAESILADYSEHDLRRIFQDYGEEKLSARYAKAIVEARELTPFVRSAQLVDVITKATPVAIQRLGHPAKRVFQALRIEVNQELAVLERAIPAALDRVAVGGRIVVMAYQSLEDRIVKRAFAAASGSTAPAGLPVELPEHKPLFTLLLRGAELASDEEKALNPRATPVRLRAAERLRRATA
;
A
#
# COMPACT_ATOMS: atom_id res chain seq x y z
N MET A 1 28.08 -4.30 -16.49
CA MET A 1 27.68 -4.31 -15.07
C MET A 1 26.71 -3.16 -14.88
N ALA A 2 25.40 -3.43 -15.02
CA ALA A 2 24.36 -2.45 -14.74
C ALA A 2 24.13 -2.47 -13.22
N GLY A 3 24.07 -1.28 -12.62
CA GLY A 3 24.27 -1.05 -11.20
C GLY A 3 23.30 -1.81 -10.31
N ASN A 4 23.88 -2.49 -9.33
CA ASN A 4 23.22 -3.01 -8.14
C ASN A 4 22.88 -1.84 -7.19
N GLU A 5 22.15 -0.82 -7.67
CA GLU A 5 21.48 0.13 -6.77
C GLU A 5 20.24 -0.59 -6.23
N ILE A 6 20.48 -1.51 -5.28
CA ILE A 6 19.41 -2.11 -4.49
C ILE A 6 18.65 -0.96 -3.85
N HIS A 7 17.40 -0.81 -4.25
CA HIS A 7 16.53 0.28 -3.85
C HIS A 7 16.44 0.36 -2.32
N THR A 8 16.85 1.49 -1.74
CA THR A 8 16.76 1.72 -0.30
C THR A 8 15.29 1.84 0.10
N PRO A 9 14.80 1.00 1.03
CA PRO A 9 13.42 1.07 1.49
C PRO A 9 13.11 2.43 2.12
N VAL A 10 11.93 2.98 1.84
CA VAL A 10 11.50 4.30 2.33
C VAL A 10 11.40 4.26 3.84
N LEU A 11 12.00 5.23 4.54
CA LEU A 11 11.95 5.32 6.01
C LEU A 11 12.38 4.03 6.74
N LEU A 12 13.35 3.29 6.17
CA LEU A 12 13.80 2.00 6.71
C LEU A 12 14.13 2.05 8.20
N GLU A 13 15.05 2.93 8.60
CA GLU A 13 15.49 3.04 9.98
C GLU A 13 14.35 3.44 10.91
N ARG A 14 13.46 4.32 10.43
CA ARG A 14 12.32 4.77 11.23
C ARG A 14 11.30 3.65 11.46
N CYS A 15 11.04 2.82 10.44
CA CYS A 15 10.18 1.64 10.59
C CYS A 15 10.80 0.64 11.59
N VAL A 16 12.11 0.42 11.52
CA VAL A 16 12.84 -0.44 12.45
C VAL A 16 12.76 0.09 13.87
N GLU A 17 13.00 1.39 14.09
CA GLU A 17 12.89 2.02 15.42
C GLU A 17 11.48 1.84 16.02
N LEU A 18 10.45 2.06 15.21
CA LEU A 18 9.06 1.91 15.65
C LEU A 18 8.71 0.46 15.97
N LEU A 19 9.21 -0.52 15.21
CA LEU A 19 8.90 -1.94 15.44
C LEU A 19 9.78 -2.59 16.52
N ALA A 20 11.02 -2.13 16.71
CA ALA A 20 12.03 -2.77 17.54
C ALA A 20 11.56 -3.17 18.95
N PRO A 21 10.81 -2.34 19.71
CA PRO A 21 10.36 -2.73 21.06
C PRO A 21 9.42 -3.92 21.11
N ALA A 22 8.75 -4.23 20.00
CA ALA A 22 7.91 -5.42 19.87
C ALA A 22 8.69 -6.62 19.32
N LEU A 23 9.65 -6.38 18.41
CA LEU A 23 10.38 -7.44 17.69
C LEU A 23 11.59 -8.01 18.45
N ALA A 24 12.12 -7.30 19.46
CA ALA A 24 13.27 -7.75 20.23
C ALA A 24 13.00 -8.91 21.21
N ARG A 25 11.76 -9.42 21.26
CA ARG A 25 11.35 -10.49 22.18
C ARG A 25 11.60 -11.86 21.52
N PRO A 26 12.04 -12.88 22.28
CA PRO A 26 12.15 -14.25 21.76
C PRO A 26 10.84 -14.74 21.15
N GLY A 27 10.92 -15.38 19.98
CA GLY A 27 9.75 -15.90 19.26
C GLY A 27 8.84 -14.83 18.65
N ALA A 28 9.32 -13.59 18.51
CA ALA A 28 8.57 -12.55 17.81
C ALA A 28 8.28 -12.96 16.35
N VAL A 29 7.08 -12.63 15.89
CA VAL A 29 6.67 -12.77 14.48
C VAL A 29 6.39 -11.38 13.93
N LEU A 30 6.98 -11.05 12.78
CA LEU A 30 6.65 -9.88 11.98
C LEU A 30 5.89 -10.32 10.74
N VAL A 31 4.79 -9.64 10.43
CA VAL A 31 4.18 -9.68 9.10
C VAL A 31 4.68 -8.49 8.31
N ASP A 32 5.33 -8.74 7.17
CA ASP A 32 5.49 -7.73 6.12
C ASP A 32 4.38 -7.94 5.09
N ALA A 33 3.34 -7.13 5.17
CA ALA A 33 2.12 -7.29 4.38
C ALA A 33 2.28 -6.83 2.93
N THR A 34 3.41 -6.22 2.59
CA THR A 34 3.72 -5.69 1.25
C THR A 34 5.20 -5.95 0.98
N LEU A 35 5.58 -7.23 1.04
CA LEU A 35 6.98 -7.66 1.06
C LEU A 35 7.80 -7.03 -0.07
N GLY A 36 7.22 -6.90 -1.26
CA GLY A 36 7.88 -6.42 -2.45
C GLY A 36 9.12 -7.25 -2.73
N MET A 37 10.26 -6.60 -2.91
CA MET A 37 11.55 -7.26 -3.12
C MET A 37 12.27 -7.63 -1.81
N GLY A 38 11.61 -7.51 -0.64
CA GLY A 38 12.14 -7.95 0.66
C GLY A 38 13.13 -6.97 1.33
N GLY A 39 13.15 -5.69 0.95
CA GLY A 39 14.12 -4.72 1.47
C GLY A 39 13.94 -4.37 2.95
N HIS A 40 12.70 -4.12 3.40
CA HIS A 40 12.42 -3.93 4.83
C HIS A 40 12.64 -5.23 5.60
N ALA A 41 12.09 -6.33 5.11
CA ALA A 41 12.25 -7.67 5.64
C ALA A 41 13.71 -8.06 5.92
N GLU A 42 14.61 -7.93 4.92
CA GLU A 42 16.04 -8.27 5.04
C GLU A 42 16.72 -7.47 6.15
N ALA A 43 16.52 -6.15 6.15
CA ALA A 43 17.13 -5.27 7.12
C ALA A 43 16.60 -5.49 8.55
N ILE A 44 15.32 -5.86 8.70
CA ILE A 44 14.74 -6.21 10.00
C ILE A 44 15.25 -7.59 10.47
N LEU A 45 15.21 -8.62 9.63
CA LEU A 45 15.71 -9.97 9.96
C LEU A 45 17.18 -9.99 10.35
N SER A 46 17.99 -9.12 9.73
CA SER A 46 19.41 -8.94 10.05
C SER A 46 19.64 -8.37 11.46
N ARG A 47 18.69 -7.57 11.98
CA ARG A 47 18.78 -6.91 13.29
C ARG A 47 18.19 -7.74 14.42
N PHE A 48 17.27 -8.65 14.11
CA PHE A 48 16.57 -9.49 15.08
C PHE A 48 16.77 -10.98 14.73
N PRO A 49 17.84 -11.62 15.25
CA PRO A 49 18.22 -12.98 14.87
C PRO A 49 17.19 -14.07 15.22
N GLU A 50 16.33 -13.81 16.21
CA GLU A 50 15.26 -14.73 16.64
C GLU A 50 13.89 -14.42 15.99
N LEU A 51 13.82 -13.38 15.15
CA LEU A 51 12.58 -12.98 14.50
C LEU A 51 12.20 -14.00 13.41
N THR A 52 10.92 -14.36 13.40
CA THR A 52 10.25 -15.04 12.28
C THR A 52 9.52 -14.00 11.43
N LEU A 53 9.65 -14.10 10.12
CA LEU A 53 8.99 -13.25 9.13
C LEU A 53 7.89 -14.03 8.40
N VAL A 54 6.72 -13.42 8.28
CA VAL A 54 5.68 -13.80 7.31
C VAL A 54 5.57 -12.68 6.28
N GLY A 55 6.08 -12.92 5.07
CA GLY A 55 6.06 -11.96 3.96
C GLY A 55 4.90 -12.25 3.02
N LEU A 56 4.04 -11.25 2.81
CA LEU A 56 2.89 -11.34 1.90
C LEU A 56 3.15 -10.46 0.67
N ASP A 57 2.90 -11.00 -0.51
CA ASP A 57 2.80 -10.21 -1.73
C ASP A 57 1.86 -10.88 -2.74
N ARG A 58 1.21 -10.06 -3.57
CA ARG A 58 0.36 -10.51 -4.67
C ARG A 58 1.14 -10.65 -5.99
N ASP A 59 2.35 -10.11 -6.05
CA ASP A 59 3.19 -10.14 -7.23
C ASP A 59 4.18 -11.30 -7.12
N THR A 60 3.94 -12.37 -7.89
CA THR A 60 4.81 -13.56 -7.91
C THR A 60 6.25 -13.25 -8.33
N GLU A 61 6.49 -12.21 -9.14
CA GLU A 61 7.84 -11.80 -9.51
C GLU A 61 8.57 -11.15 -8.33
N ALA A 62 7.84 -10.36 -7.52
CA ALA A 62 8.39 -9.75 -6.31
C ALA A 62 8.73 -10.83 -5.27
N LEU A 63 7.84 -11.82 -5.08
CA LEU A 63 8.09 -12.96 -4.20
C LEU A 63 9.33 -13.75 -4.60
N ALA A 64 9.52 -14.05 -5.89
CA ALA A 64 10.70 -14.77 -6.35
C ALA A 64 12.01 -14.00 -6.08
N ILE A 65 11.98 -12.66 -6.20
CA ILE A 65 13.14 -11.82 -5.85
C ILE A 65 13.38 -11.81 -4.34
N ALA A 66 12.30 -11.72 -3.55
CA ALA A 66 12.39 -11.74 -2.09
C ALA A 66 12.88 -13.10 -1.58
N GLU A 67 12.46 -14.20 -2.20
CA GLU A 67 12.93 -15.56 -1.87
C GLU A 67 14.45 -15.67 -2.01
N GLU A 68 15.00 -15.24 -3.15
CA GLU A 68 16.45 -15.24 -3.36
C GLU A 68 17.18 -14.29 -2.41
N ARG A 69 16.63 -13.10 -2.15
CA ARG A 69 17.22 -12.13 -1.21
C ARG A 69 17.24 -12.66 0.22
N LEU A 70 16.19 -13.36 0.64
CA LEU A 70 15.98 -13.76 2.03
C LEU A 70 16.45 -15.20 2.32
N LYS A 71 17.01 -15.90 1.33
CA LYS A 71 17.43 -17.31 1.44
C LYS A 71 18.34 -17.60 2.65
N ASP A 72 19.22 -16.67 2.99
CA ASP A 72 20.22 -16.84 4.06
C ASP A 72 19.58 -16.80 5.46
N PHE A 73 18.31 -16.38 5.57
CA PHE A 73 17.55 -16.39 6.82
C PHE A 73 16.84 -17.74 7.08
N GLY A 74 16.81 -18.64 6.09
CA GLY A 74 16.35 -20.02 6.21
C GLY A 74 14.90 -20.16 6.71
N ASP A 75 14.69 -21.11 7.62
CA ASP A 75 13.36 -21.49 8.13
C ASP A 75 12.60 -20.39 8.89
N ARG A 76 13.23 -19.22 9.10
CA ARG A 76 12.60 -18.05 9.73
C ARG A 76 11.73 -17.25 8.77
N VAL A 77 11.73 -17.57 7.48
CA VAL A 77 11.02 -16.81 6.45
C VAL A 77 9.91 -17.64 5.84
N HIS A 78 8.69 -17.14 5.94
CA HIS A 78 7.51 -17.72 5.31
C HIS A 78 6.98 -16.74 4.26
N LEU A 79 7.06 -17.11 2.98
CA LEU A 79 6.55 -16.31 1.87
C LEU A 79 5.20 -16.84 1.43
N VAL A 80 4.19 -15.96 1.38
CA VAL A 80 2.82 -16.34 1.04
C VAL A 80 2.35 -15.48 -0.13
N HIS A 81 1.99 -16.14 -1.23
CA HIS A 81 1.33 -15.49 -2.36
C HIS A 81 -0.12 -15.20 -2.03
N THR A 82 -0.38 -13.96 -1.61
CA THR A 82 -1.71 -13.48 -1.25
C THR A 82 -1.76 -11.97 -1.35
N VAL A 83 -2.97 -11.45 -1.56
CA VAL A 83 -3.24 -10.05 -1.27
C VAL A 83 -3.25 -9.84 0.25
N TYR A 84 -2.87 -8.66 0.71
CA TYR A 84 -2.68 -8.37 2.14
C TYR A 84 -3.95 -8.33 2.99
N ASP A 85 -5.15 -8.37 2.40
CA ASP A 85 -6.39 -8.67 3.13
C ASP A 85 -6.55 -10.16 3.45
N GLY A 86 -5.75 -11.04 2.83
CA GLY A 86 -5.58 -12.45 3.20
C GLY A 86 -4.64 -12.70 4.38
N ILE A 87 -4.22 -11.65 5.11
CA ILE A 87 -3.32 -11.77 6.28
C ILE A 87 -3.82 -12.77 7.33
N GLY A 88 -5.14 -12.83 7.57
CA GLY A 88 -5.74 -13.77 8.51
C GLY A 88 -5.54 -15.22 8.08
N GLU A 89 -5.93 -15.54 6.85
CA GLU A 89 -5.81 -16.89 6.27
C GLU A 89 -4.34 -17.34 6.17
N ALA A 90 -3.44 -16.44 5.79
CA ALA A 90 -2.00 -16.72 5.72
C ALA A 90 -1.43 -17.09 7.10
N LEU A 91 -1.81 -16.35 8.14
CA LEU A 91 -1.37 -16.63 9.51
C LEU A 91 -2.01 -17.90 10.08
N ASP A 92 -3.29 -18.13 9.83
CA ASP A 92 -3.99 -19.34 10.27
C ASP A 92 -3.41 -20.61 9.61
N GLY A 93 -3.06 -20.54 8.32
CA GLY A 93 -2.38 -21.63 7.60
C GLY A 93 -0.99 -21.99 8.18
N LEU A 94 -0.33 -21.03 8.82
CA LEU A 94 0.94 -21.23 9.53
C LEU A 94 0.74 -21.57 11.02
N GLY A 95 -0.49 -21.60 11.52
CA GLY A 95 -0.80 -21.82 12.94
C GLY A 95 -0.40 -20.66 13.87
N ILE A 96 -0.26 -19.44 13.34
CA ILE A 96 0.20 -18.25 14.09
C ILE A 96 -1.01 -17.41 14.48
N SER A 97 -1.43 -17.42 15.76
CA SER A 97 -2.62 -16.70 16.20
C SER A 97 -2.44 -15.19 16.38
N GLU A 98 -1.26 -14.75 16.83
CA GLU A 98 -0.94 -13.34 17.08
C GLU A 98 0.50 -13.04 16.62
N VAL A 99 0.78 -11.78 16.28
CA VAL A 99 2.08 -11.32 15.77
C VAL A 99 2.60 -10.13 16.56
N ALA A 100 3.92 -10.02 16.69
CA ALA A 100 4.56 -8.93 17.40
C ALA A 100 4.59 -7.63 16.57
N GLY A 101 4.70 -7.75 15.25
CA GLY A 101 4.78 -6.62 14.33
C GLY A 101 3.93 -6.83 13.08
N VAL A 102 3.40 -5.75 12.53
CA VAL A 102 2.89 -5.70 11.16
C VAL A 102 3.43 -4.46 10.46
N LEU A 103 3.96 -4.63 9.26
CA LEU A 103 4.43 -3.56 8.38
C LEU A 103 3.59 -3.53 7.10
N PHE A 104 3.13 -2.35 6.72
CA PHE A 104 2.56 -2.06 5.41
C PHE A 104 3.35 -0.92 4.74
N ASP A 105 3.94 -1.18 3.59
CA ASP A 105 4.52 -0.24 2.64
C ASP A 105 3.62 -0.16 1.40
N LEU A 106 2.61 0.71 1.47
CA LEU A 106 1.54 0.72 0.47
C LEU A 106 2.01 1.27 -0.89
N GLY A 107 1.24 0.99 -1.94
CA GLY A 107 1.50 1.51 -3.28
C GLY A 107 2.22 0.51 -4.18
N VAL A 108 3.00 1.02 -5.12
CA VAL A 108 3.64 0.22 -6.17
C VAL A 108 5.11 0.01 -5.87
N SER A 109 5.59 -1.20 -6.12
CA SER A 109 7.00 -1.52 -5.96
C SER A 109 7.84 -0.90 -7.09
N SER A 110 9.15 -0.78 -6.85
CA SER A 110 10.11 -0.36 -7.88
C SER A 110 10.05 -1.25 -9.11
N LEU A 111 9.93 -2.57 -8.89
CA LEU A 111 9.81 -3.55 -9.96
C LEU A 111 8.67 -3.19 -10.92
N GLN A 112 7.51 -2.80 -10.38
CA GLN A 112 6.32 -2.45 -11.15
C GLN A 112 6.44 -1.13 -11.91
N ILE A 113 7.16 -0.15 -11.36
CA ILE A 113 7.40 1.14 -12.03
C ILE A 113 8.49 1.00 -13.10
N ASP A 114 9.56 0.27 -12.80
CA ASP A 114 10.76 0.23 -13.61
C ASP A 114 10.59 -0.71 -14.84
N ARG A 115 9.71 -1.71 -14.73
CA ARG A 115 9.26 -2.56 -15.85
C ARG A 115 8.16 -1.88 -16.65
N VAL A 116 8.55 -1.26 -17.77
CA VAL A 116 7.65 -0.50 -18.64
C VAL A 116 6.48 -1.36 -19.13
N GLU A 117 6.71 -2.63 -19.43
CA GLU A 117 5.72 -3.60 -19.90
C GLU A 117 4.54 -3.82 -18.95
N ARG A 118 4.70 -3.52 -17.64
CA ARG A 118 3.65 -3.66 -16.63
C ARG A 118 2.58 -2.55 -16.71
N GLY A 119 2.83 -1.49 -17.49
CA GLY A 119 1.79 -0.50 -17.79
C GLY A 119 1.54 0.58 -16.73
N PHE A 120 2.34 0.65 -15.65
CA PHE A 120 2.14 1.64 -14.58
C PHE A 120 2.62 3.05 -14.93
N SER A 121 3.44 3.20 -15.97
CA SER A 121 4.04 4.48 -16.35
C SER A 121 3.18 5.27 -17.34
N TYR A 122 2.93 6.55 -17.01
CA TYR A 122 2.38 7.53 -17.96
C TYR A 122 3.47 8.32 -18.71
N SER A 123 4.75 8.23 -18.28
CA SER A 123 5.85 8.99 -18.89
C SER A 123 6.58 8.21 -19.98
N LYS A 124 6.45 6.88 -19.98
CA LYS A 124 6.95 5.98 -21.02
C LYS A 124 5.77 5.20 -21.60
N ASP A 125 5.78 5.04 -22.91
CA ASP A 125 4.73 4.32 -23.61
C ASP A 125 4.78 2.81 -23.29
N ALA A 126 3.64 2.24 -22.89
CA ALA A 126 3.52 0.91 -22.29
C ALA A 126 2.16 0.28 -22.62
N PRO A 127 2.00 -1.05 -22.57
CA PRO A 127 0.68 -1.68 -22.60
C PRO A 127 -0.21 -1.17 -21.46
N LEU A 128 -1.52 -1.05 -21.68
CA LEU A 128 -2.49 -0.66 -20.65
C LEU A 128 -2.89 -1.86 -19.78
N ASP A 129 -1.94 -2.38 -19.01
CA ASP A 129 -2.17 -3.50 -18.08
C ASP A 129 -2.51 -3.01 -16.66
N MET A 130 -1.51 -2.49 -15.94
CA MET A 130 -1.57 -2.00 -14.56
C MET A 130 -1.89 -3.06 -13.48
N ARG A 131 -1.92 -4.36 -13.80
CA ARG A 131 -2.07 -5.40 -12.78
C ARG A 131 -0.79 -5.57 -11.97
N MET A 132 -0.95 -5.57 -10.64
CA MET A 132 0.10 -5.97 -9.70
C MET A 132 0.23 -7.50 -9.65
N ASP A 133 -0.87 -8.22 -9.82
CA ASP A 133 -0.91 -9.67 -9.97
C ASP A 133 -1.29 -10.03 -11.41
N GLY A 134 -0.34 -10.58 -12.15
CA GLY A 134 -0.55 -10.98 -13.56
C GLY A 134 -1.59 -12.09 -13.76
N THR A 135 -2.00 -12.77 -12.68
CA THR A 135 -3.05 -13.81 -12.70
C THR A 135 -4.46 -13.23 -12.56
N ALA A 136 -4.60 -11.96 -12.17
CA ALA A 136 -5.88 -11.27 -12.06
C ALA A 136 -6.51 -10.94 -13.43
N GLY A 137 -7.84 -10.84 -13.49
CA GLY A 137 -8.58 -10.74 -14.77
C GLY A 137 -8.80 -9.33 -15.33
N LEU A 138 -8.85 -8.28 -14.49
CA LEU A 138 -9.19 -6.92 -14.94
C LEU A 138 -7.92 -6.14 -15.31
N THR A 139 -7.86 -5.54 -16.49
CA THR A 139 -6.76 -4.64 -16.92
C THR A 139 -7.24 -3.21 -17.10
N ALA A 140 -6.31 -2.26 -17.14
CA ALA A 140 -6.63 -0.87 -17.47
C ALA A 140 -7.23 -0.74 -18.88
N GLU A 141 -6.75 -1.54 -19.85
CA GLU A 141 -7.30 -1.66 -21.19
C GLU A 141 -8.79 -2.06 -21.15
N SER A 142 -9.15 -3.12 -20.42
CA SER A 142 -10.54 -3.56 -20.29
C SER A 142 -11.43 -2.50 -19.64
N ILE A 143 -10.95 -1.82 -18.60
CA ILE A 143 -11.69 -0.71 -17.98
C ILE A 143 -11.98 0.39 -19.01
N LEU A 144 -10.96 0.81 -19.77
CA LEU A 144 -11.10 1.87 -20.76
C LEU A 144 -11.99 1.46 -21.95
N ALA A 145 -11.98 0.17 -22.31
CA ALA A 145 -12.83 -0.38 -23.36
C ALA A 145 -14.30 -0.48 -22.93
N ASP A 146 -14.57 -0.97 -21.72
CA ASP A 146 -15.90 -1.50 -21.37
C ASP A 146 -16.69 -0.61 -20.39
N TYR A 147 -16.03 0.19 -19.55
CA TYR A 147 -16.74 1.01 -18.56
C TYR A 147 -17.61 2.06 -19.24
N SER A 148 -18.76 2.38 -18.64
CA SER A 148 -19.58 3.50 -19.09
C SER A 148 -18.88 4.85 -18.80
N GLU A 149 -19.31 5.92 -19.47
CA GLU A 149 -18.82 7.28 -19.14
C GLU A 149 -19.03 7.60 -17.65
N HIS A 150 -20.17 7.17 -17.09
CA HIS A 150 -20.49 7.34 -15.69
C HIS A 150 -19.47 6.63 -14.79
N ASP A 151 -19.12 5.38 -15.10
CA ASP A 151 -18.21 4.59 -14.27
C ASP A 151 -16.76 5.10 -14.38
N LEU A 152 -16.32 5.49 -15.58
CA LEU A 152 -15.02 6.16 -15.77
C LEU A 152 -14.95 7.46 -14.97
N ARG A 153 -16.00 8.29 -15.04
CA ARG A 153 -16.07 9.52 -14.24
C ARG A 153 -15.98 9.22 -12.76
N ARG A 154 -16.73 8.23 -12.27
CA ARG A 154 -16.73 7.80 -10.87
C ARG A 154 -15.32 7.44 -10.42
N ILE A 155 -14.62 6.54 -11.11
CA ILE A 155 -13.27 6.13 -10.68
C ILE A 155 -12.28 7.29 -10.73
N PHE A 156 -12.34 8.17 -11.73
CA PHE A 156 -11.44 9.33 -11.80
C PHE A 156 -11.70 10.33 -10.67
N GLN A 157 -12.97 10.51 -10.30
CA GLN A 157 -13.37 11.37 -9.20
C GLN A 157 -12.98 10.77 -7.84
N ASP A 158 -13.36 9.53 -7.59
CA ASP A 158 -13.26 8.90 -6.28
C ASP A 158 -11.85 8.40 -5.96
N TYR A 159 -11.16 7.83 -6.96
CA TYR A 159 -9.82 7.25 -6.79
C TYR A 159 -8.69 8.17 -7.27
N GLY A 160 -8.96 9.01 -8.27
CA GLY A 160 -7.98 9.99 -8.77
C GLY A 160 -8.06 11.35 -8.09
N GLU A 161 -9.12 11.63 -7.32
CA GLU A 161 -9.49 12.97 -6.85
C GLU A 161 -9.46 14.00 -8.02
N GLU A 162 -9.83 13.58 -9.24
CA GLU A 162 -9.69 14.36 -10.48
C GLU A 162 -10.86 15.33 -10.70
N LYS A 163 -10.55 16.62 -10.80
CA LYS A 163 -11.54 17.70 -10.99
C LYS A 163 -12.13 17.71 -12.41
N LEU A 164 -11.37 17.25 -13.39
CA LEU A 164 -11.78 17.10 -14.78
C LEU A 164 -12.33 15.71 -15.10
N SER A 165 -12.71 14.93 -14.09
CA SER A 165 -13.20 13.55 -14.22
C SER A 165 -14.27 13.39 -15.30
N ALA A 166 -15.31 14.23 -15.28
CA ALA A 166 -16.38 14.20 -16.28
C ALA A 166 -15.86 14.49 -17.70
N ARG A 167 -14.93 15.44 -17.83
CA ARG A 167 -14.35 15.84 -19.12
C ARG A 167 -13.46 14.75 -19.70
N TYR A 168 -12.64 14.12 -18.86
CA TYR A 168 -11.76 13.02 -19.28
C TYR A 168 -12.55 11.76 -19.61
N ALA A 169 -13.56 11.40 -18.80
CA ALA A 169 -14.43 10.25 -19.07
C ALA A 169 -15.11 10.38 -20.44
N LYS A 170 -15.72 11.55 -20.71
CA LYS A 170 -16.33 11.83 -22.01
C LYS A 170 -15.33 11.72 -23.16
N ALA A 171 -14.16 12.36 -23.04
CA ALA A 171 -13.14 12.34 -24.09
C ALA A 171 -12.61 10.93 -24.38
N ILE A 172 -12.48 10.09 -23.35
CA ILE A 172 -12.06 8.69 -23.50
C ILE A 172 -13.14 7.88 -24.22
N VAL A 173 -14.41 8.01 -23.83
CA VAL A 173 -15.52 7.31 -24.50
C VAL A 173 -15.63 7.74 -25.96
N GLU A 174 -15.51 9.04 -26.27
CA GLU A 174 -15.53 9.51 -27.66
C GLU A 174 -14.33 8.98 -28.47
N ALA A 175 -13.14 8.93 -27.86
CA ALA A 175 -11.93 8.47 -28.54
C ALA A 175 -11.92 6.95 -28.81
N ARG A 176 -12.44 6.13 -27.88
CA ARG A 176 -12.41 4.66 -28.04
C ARG A 176 -13.31 4.16 -29.16
N GLU A 177 -14.36 4.90 -29.52
CA GLU A 177 -15.21 4.59 -30.69
C GLU A 177 -14.42 4.67 -32.01
N LEU A 178 -13.33 5.44 -32.04
CA LEU A 178 -12.47 5.59 -33.22
C LEU A 178 -11.25 4.68 -33.17
N THR A 179 -10.63 4.53 -32.01
CA THR A 179 -9.40 3.75 -31.86
C THR A 179 -9.34 3.13 -30.46
N PRO A 180 -9.22 1.80 -30.35
CA PRO A 180 -9.05 1.13 -29.07
C PRO A 180 -7.80 1.61 -28.32
N PHE A 181 -7.91 1.70 -26.99
CA PHE A 181 -6.81 2.01 -26.10
C PHE A 181 -6.06 0.74 -25.71
N VAL A 182 -4.90 0.53 -26.32
CA VAL A 182 -4.02 -0.62 -26.02
C VAL A 182 -2.68 -0.17 -25.42
N ARG A 183 -2.31 1.11 -25.58
CA ARG A 183 -1.08 1.69 -25.04
C ARG A 183 -1.28 3.00 -24.28
N SER A 184 -0.42 3.23 -23.29
CA SER A 184 -0.48 4.37 -22.38
C SER A 184 -0.32 5.72 -23.10
N ALA A 185 0.48 5.80 -24.17
CA ALA A 185 0.63 7.04 -24.94
C ALA A 185 -0.68 7.50 -25.60
N GLN A 186 -1.54 6.57 -26.03
CA GLN A 186 -2.85 6.91 -26.61
C GLN A 186 -3.74 7.59 -25.55
N LEU A 187 -3.78 7.03 -24.34
CA LEU A 187 -4.54 7.60 -23.23
C LEU A 187 -3.99 8.97 -22.82
N VAL A 188 -2.66 9.11 -22.73
CA VAL A 188 -2.00 10.38 -22.39
C VAL A 188 -2.32 11.47 -23.41
N ASP A 189 -2.32 11.17 -24.71
CA ASP A 189 -2.65 12.12 -25.76
C ASP A 189 -4.09 12.64 -25.64
N VAL A 190 -5.06 11.75 -25.43
CA VAL A 190 -6.47 12.11 -25.23
C VAL A 190 -6.66 12.99 -23.99
N ILE A 191 -6.05 12.61 -22.86
CA ILE A 191 -6.11 13.40 -21.62
C ILE A 191 -5.47 14.78 -21.83
N THR A 192 -4.34 14.84 -22.52
CA THR A 192 -3.62 16.11 -22.77
C THR A 192 -4.45 17.05 -23.63
N LYS A 193 -5.04 16.54 -24.73
CA LYS A 193 -5.96 17.30 -25.59
C LYS A 193 -7.21 17.77 -24.85
N ALA A 194 -7.74 16.94 -23.95
CA ALA A 194 -8.88 17.29 -23.13
C ALA A 194 -8.53 18.29 -22.01
N THR A 195 -7.26 18.46 -21.64
CA THR A 195 -6.85 19.33 -20.53
C THR A 195 -6.81 20.81 -20.96
N PRO A 196 -7.49 21.73 -20.25
CA PRO A 196 -7.38 23.17 -20.53
C PRO A 196 -5.94 23.67 -20.40
N VAL A 197 -5.48 24.46 -21.39
CA VAL A 197 -4.10 24.99 -21.48
C VAL A 197 -3.65 25.67 -20.18
N ALA A 198 -4.55 26.37 -19.50
CA ALA A 198 -4.26 27.09 -18.26
C ALA A 198 -3.73 26.20 -17.12
N ILE A 199 -4.12 24.92 -17.07
CA ILE A 199 -3.73 24.00 -16.00
C ILE A 199 -2.72 22.93 -16.44
N GLN A 200 -2.38 22.84 -17.74
CA GLN A 200 -1.39 21.89 -18.26
C GLN A 200 0.02 22.07 -17.64
N ARG A 201 0.31 23.26 -17.08
CA ARG A 201 1.63 23.59 -16.49
C ARG A 201 1.77 23.22 -15.02
N LEU A 202 0.70 22.75 -14.35
CA LEU A 202 0.69 22.46 -12.91
C LEU A 202 1.15 21.03 -12.57
N GLY A 203 1.46 20.21 -13.58
CA GLY A 203 1.88 18.82 -13.45
C GLY A 203 1.41 17.98 -14.64
N HIS A 204 1.78 16.71 -14.67
CA HIS A 204 1.36 15.82 -15.76
C HIS A 204 -0.15 15.51 -15.64
N PRO A 205 -0.99 15.86 -16.63
CA PRO A 205 -2.44 15.78 -16.50
C PRO A 205 -2.96 14.35 -16.36
N ALA A 206 -2.26 13.36 -16.92
CA ALA A 206 -2.66 11.95 -16.81
C ALA A 206 -2.38 11.31 -15.44
N LYS A 207 -1.63 11.95 -14.55
CA LYS A 207 -1.17 11.32 -13.29
C LYS A 207 -2.34 10.79 -12.44
N ARG A 208 -3.40 11.59 -12.28
CA ARG A 208 -4.58 11.24 -11.47
C ARG A 208 -5.46 10.17 -12.14
N VAL A 209 -5.54 10.19 -13.46
CA VAL A 209 -6.25 9.15 -14.23
C VAL A 209 -5.54 7.81 -14.12
N PHE A 210 -4.21 7.78 -14.25
CA PHE A 210 -3.43 6.55 -14.08
C PHE A 210 -3.52 6.02 -12.66
N GLN A 211 -3.48 6.89 -11.65
CA GLN A 211 -3.74 6.52 -10.26
C GLN A 211 -5.12 5.88 -10.08
N ALA A 212 -6.17 6.47 -10.65
CA ALA A 212 -7.52 5.94 -10.55
C ALA A 212 -7.68 4.56 -11.21
N LEU A 213 -7.11 4.39 -12.41
CA LEU A 213 -7.11 3.11 -13.11
C LEU A 213 -6.36 2.05 -12.31
N ARG A 214 -5.18 2.39 -11.78
CA ARG A 214 -4.38 1.49 -10.95
C ARG A 214 -5.15 1.00 -9.71
N ILE A 215 -5.80 1.94 -9.01
CA ILE A 215 -6.61 1.64 -7.84
C ILE A 215 -7.78 0.72 -8.20
N GLU A 216 -8.45 0.98 -9.33
CA GLU A 216 -9.59 0.16 -9.78
C GLU A 216 -9.15 -1.24 -10.22
N VAL A 217 -8.07 -1.35 -11.01
CA VAL A 217 -7.51 -2.64 -11.45
C VAL A 217 -7.14 -3.52 -10.25
N ASN A 218 -6.50 -2.94 -9.24
CA ASN A 218 -5.93 -3.68 -8.13
C ASN A 218 -6.78 -3.67 -6.86
N GLN A 219 -7.96 -3.04 -6.93
CA GLN A 219 -8.90 -2.86 -5.82
C GLN A 219 -8.21 -2.30 -4.55
N GLU A 220 -7.20 -1.44 -4.71
CA GLU A 220 -6.23 -1.09 -3.66
C GLU A 220 -6.90 -0.60 -2.38
N LEU A 221 -7.86 0.32 -2.51
CA LEU A 221 -8.54 0.91 -1.36
C LEU A 221 -9.48 -0.08 -0.67
N ALA A 222 -10.23 -0.87 -1.43
CA ALA A 222 -11.17 -1.85 -0.88
C ALA A 222 -10.42 -2.98 -0.13
N VAL A 223 -9.27 -3.40 -0.68
CA VAL A 223 -8.38 -4.35 -0.01
C VAL A 223 -7.85 -3.73 1.30
N LEU A 224 -7.38 -2.49 1.27
CA LEU A 224 -6.85 -1.81 2.47
C LEU A 224 -7.92 -1.65 3.56
N GLU A 225 -9.16 -1.34 3.20
CA GLU A 225 -10.28 -1.25 4.15
C GLU A 225 -10.57 -2.57 4.88
N ARG A 226 -10.31 -3.72 4.25
CA ARG A 226 -10.42 -5.04 4.90
C ARG A 226 -9.17 -5.42 5.67
N ALA A 227 -7.99 -5.12 5.12
CA ALA A 227 -6.72 -5.58 5.65
C ALA A 227 -6.30 -4.91 6.96
N ILE A 228 -6.51 -3.59 7.11
CA ILE A 228 -6.08 -2.88 8.32
C ILE A 228 -6.81 -3.39 9.58
N PRO A 229 -8.15 -3.55 9.59
CA PRO A 229 -8.84 -4.19 10.71
C PRO A 229 -8.35 -5.62 10.99
N ALA A 230 -8.24 -6.45 9.94
CA ALA A 230 -7.76 -7.82 10.09
C ALA A 230 -6.35 -7.88 10.68
N ALA A 231 -5.45 -6.98 10.27
CA ALA A 231 -4.11 -6.88 10.84
C ALA A 231 -4.14 -6.45 12.32
N LEU A 232 -4.93 -5.43 12.67
CA LEU A 232 -5.08 -4.97 14.06
C LEU A 232 -5.54 -6.09 15.00
N ASP A 233 -6.45 -6.95 14.54
CA ASP A 233 -6.93 -8.08 15.35
C ASP A 233 -5.83 -9.09 15.67
N ARG A 234 -4.82 -9.22 14.79
CA ARG A 234 -3.70 -10.16 14.93
C ARG A 234 -2.51 -9.61 15.72
N VAL A 235 -2.41 -8.29 15.95
CA VAL A 235 -1.29 -7.73 16.73
C VAL A 235 -1.37 -8.20 18.18
N ALA A 236 -0.32 -8.79 18.76
CA ALA A 236 -0.29 -9.18 20.17
C ALA A 236 -0.30 -7.96 21.11
N VAL A 237 -0.59 -8.14 22.40
CA VAL A 237 -0.43 -7.05 23.39
C VAL A 237 1.04 -6.60 23.48
N GLY A 238 1.25 -5.29 23.41
CA GLY A 238 2.57 -4.67 23.27
C GLY A 238 3.22 -4.88 21.90
N GLY A 239 2.48 -5.46 20.94
CA GLY A 239 2.84 -5.54 19.54
C GLY A 239 2.50 -4.25 18.80
N ARG A 240 3.10 -4.05 17.63
CA ARG A 240 3.05 -2.79 16.89
C ARG A 240 2.66 -2.97 15.43
N ILE A 241 1.92 -2.01 14.90
CA ILE A 241 1.61 -1.92 13.48
C ILE A 241 2.16 -0.60 12.93
N VAL A 242 2.84 -0.67 11.79
CA VAL A 242 3.43 0.46 11.09
C VAL A 242 2.93 0.46 9.65
N VAL A 243 2.44 1.61 9.18
CA VAL A 243 1.86 1.76 7.84
C VAL A 243 2.43 3.01 7.17
N MET A 244 2.96 2.83 5.97
CA MET A 244 3.39 3.88 5.06
C MET A 244 2.38 4.00 3.93
N ALA A 245 1.69 5.14 3.86
CA ALA A 245 0.77 5.48 2.78
C ALA A 245 1.39 6.54 1.87
N TYR A 246 1.15 6.47 0.56
CA TYR A 246 1.73 7.41 -0.42
C TYR A 246 0.69 8.33 -1.05
N GLN A 247 -0.59 8.08 -0.80
CA GLN A 247 -1.68 8.97 -1.20
C GLN A 247 -2.66 9.27 -0.05
N SER A 248 -3.44 10.34 -0.25
CA SER A 248 -4.45 10.85 0.66
C SER A 248 -5.54 9.82 0.99
N LEU A 249 -5.95 9.01 0.00
CA LEU A 249 -7.02 8.02 0.17
C LEU A 249 -6.60 6.88 1.09
N GLU A 250 -5.41 6.31 0.87
CA GLU A 250 -4.80 5.30 1.76
C GLU A 250 -4.64 5.84 3.18
N ASP A 251 -4.01 7.00 3.34
CA ASP A 251 -3.77 7.60 4.66
C ASP A 251 -5.07 7.83 5.43
N ARG A 252 -6.15 8.19 4.73
CA ARG A 252 -7.47 8.42 5.32
C ARG A 252 -8.08 7.13 5.87
N ILE A 253 -7.92 6.01 5.16
CA ILE A 253 -8.39 4.69 5.60
C ILE A 253 -7.63 4.27 6.87
N VAL A 254 -6.29 4.33 6.83
CA VAL A 254 -5.43 3.96 7.96
C VAL A 254 -5.71 4.85 9.17
N LYS A 255 -5.82 6.17 8.96
CA LYS A 255 -6.16 7.13 10.02
C LYS A 255 -7.49 6.78 10.68
N ARG A 256 -8.52 6.44 9.90
CA ARG A 256 -9.85 6.12 10.42
C ARG A 256 -9.82 4.84 11.25
N ALA A 257 -9.17 3.79 10.74
CA ALA A 257 -9.04 2.52 11.45
C ALA A 257 -8.25 2.69 12.77
N PHE A 258 -7.13 3.41 12.73
CA PHE A 258 -6.32 3.66 13.92
C PHE A 258 -7.07 4.51 14.95
N ALA A 259 -7.79 5.55 14.50
CA ALA A 259 -8.59 6.38 15.40
C ALA A 259 -9.74 5.59 16.06
N ALA A 260 -10.37 4.67 15.33
CA ALA A 260 -11.38 3.77 15.88
C ALA A 260 -10.79 2.82 16.94
N ALA A 261 -9.59 2.28 16.69
CA ALA A 261 -8.91 1.36 17.60
C ALA A 261 -8.29 2.04 18.83
N SER A 262 -7.90 3.32 18.71
CA SER A 262 -7.26 4.11 19.76
C SER A 262 -8.21 5.06 20.51
N GLY A 263 -9.48 5.11 20.12
CA GLY A 263 -10.51 5.93 20.76
C GLY A 263 -11.14 5.20 21.95
N SER A 264 -11.54 5.97 22.97
CA SER A 264 -12.48 5.48 23.98
C SER A 264 -13.86 5.29 23.36
N THR A 265 -14.55 4.21 23.73
CA THR A 265 -15.96 4.00 23.35
C THR A 265 -16.94 4.38 24.47
N ALA A 266 -16.44 4.97 25.56
CA ALA A 266 -17.27 5.34 26.70
C ALA A 266 -18.23 6.49 26.34
N PRO A 267 -19.54 6.37 26.70
CA PRO A 267 -20.46 7.50 26.63
C PRO A 267 -19.93 8.75 27.34
N ALA A 268 -20.16 9.91 26.73
CA ALA A 268 -19.79 11.19 27.33
C ALA A 268 -20.52 11.39 28.67
N GLY A 269 -19.77 11.75 29.72
CA GLY A 269 -20.31 12.04 31.06
C GLY A 269 -20.29 10.87 32.05
N LEU A 270 -19.70 9.72 31.68
CA LEU A 270 -19.44 8.65 32.65
C LEU A 270 -18.40 9.10 33.71
N PRO A 271 -18.67 8.92 35.02
CA PRO A 271 -17.72 9.30 36.08
C PRO A 271 -16.41 8.51 36.05
N VAL A 272 -16.47 7.25 35.61
CA VAL A 272 -15.33 6.35 35.46
C VAL A 272 -15.52 5.55 34.18
N GLU A 273 -14.51 5.52 33.33
CA GLU A 273 -14.49 4.69 32.13
C GLU A 273 -14.32 3.20 32.51
N LEU A 274 -15.29 2.38 32.06
CA LEU A 274 -15.25 0.94 32.27
C LEU A 274 -14.11 0.30 31.43
N PRO A 275 -13.45 -0.77 31.89
CA PRO A 275 -12.32 -1.40 31.20
C PRO A 275 -12.60 -1.79 29.74
N GLU A 276 -13.81 -2.24 29.42
CA GLU A 276 -14.26 -2.60 28.09
C GLU A 276 -14.30 -1.42 27.12
N HIS A 277 -14.45 -0.19 27.63
CA HIS A 277 -14.50 1.02 26.82
C HIS A 277 -13.13 1.65 26.53
N LYS A 278 -12.09 1.23 27.27
CA LYS A 278 -10.73 1.75 27.10
C LYS A 278 -10.21 1.49 25.70
N PRO A 279 -9.32 2.33 25.14
CA PRO A 279 -8.69 2.04 23.86
C PRO A 279 -8.04 0.65 23.80
N LEU A 280 -8.13 -0.01 22.64
CA LEU A 280 -7.39 -1.24 22.37
C LEU A 280 -5.94 -0.95 21.98
N PHE A 281 -5.72 0.22 21.35
CA PHE A 281 -4.42 0.68 20.87
C PHE A 281 -4.10 2.07 21.38
N THR A 282 -2.81 2.42 21.37
CA THR A 282 -2.34 3.82 21.44
C THR A 282 -1.63 4.17 20.14
N LEU A 283 -1.75 5.43 19.71
CA LEU A 283 -0.95 5.94 18.59
C LEU A 283 0.47 6.22 19.09
N LEU A 284 1.47 5.80 18.31
CA LEU A 284 2.87 6.08 18.59
C LEU A 284 3.32 7.43 18.01
N LEU A 285 2.57 7.94 17.03
CA LEU A 285 2.86 9.18 16.31
C LEU A 285 1.70 10.17 16.45
N ARG A 286 2.02 11.47 16.51
CA ARG A 286 1.02 12.54 16.44
C ARG A 286 0.67 12.84 14.99
N GLY A 287 -0.39 12.22 14.49
CA GLY A 287 -0.77 12.35 13.08
C GLY A 287 0.07 11.44 12.18
N ALA A 288 0.25 11.84 10.92
CA ALA A 288 1.17 11.15 10.02
C ALA A 288 2.55 11.83 10.10
N GLU A 289 3.59 11.04 10.28
CA GLU A 289 4.98 11.50 10.17
C GLU A 289 5.37 11.51 8.69
N LEU A 290 6.06 12.56 8.25
CA LEU A 290 6.52 12.72 6.87
C LEU A 290 8.02 12.47 6.80
N ALA A 291 8.52 12.11 5.62
CA ALA A 291 9.96 12.02 5.39
C ALA A 291 10.67 13.35 5.69
N SER A 292 11.88 13.25 6.28
CA SER A 292 12.78 14.39 6.45
C SER A 292 13.28 14.89 5.09
N ASP A 293 13.83 16.10 5.04
CA ASP A 293 14.37 16.62 3.79
C ASP A 293 15.62 15.88 3.32
N GLU A 294 16.39 15.31 4.26
CA GLU A 294 17.51 14.40 3.98
C GLU A 294 17.03 13.11 3.32
N GLU A 295 16.00 12.46 3.88
CA GLU A 295 15.40 11.25 3.30
C GLU A 295 14.87 11.51 1.90
N LYS A 296 14.18 12.65 1.68
CA LYS A 296 13.67 13.01 0.35
C LYS A 296 14.78 13.25 -0.67
N ALA A 297 15.91 13.81 -0.24
CA ALA A 297 17.05 14.05 -1.11
C ALA A 297 17.73 12.74 -1.52
N LEU A 298 17.83 11.78 -0.60
CA LEU A 298 18.40 10.44 -0.86
C LEU A 298 17.44 9.55 -1.63
N ASN A 299 16.16 9.59 -1.29
CA ASN A 299 15.10 8.79 -1.89
C ASN A 299 13.89 9.69 -2.24
N PRO A 300 13.82 10.23 -3.46
CA PRO A 300 12.70 11.06 -3.89
C PRO A 300 11.33 10.38 -3.77
N ARG A 301 11.29 9.04 -3.73
CA ARG A 301 10.05 8.27 -3.56
C ARG A 301 9.48 8.37 -2.14
N ALA A 302 10.29 8.76 -1.16
CA ALA A 302 9.84 9.05 0.20
C ALA A 302 9.04 10.37 0.29
N THR A 303 9.09 11.24 -0.72
CA THR A 303 8.44 12.56 -0.69
C THR A 303 6.96 12.55 -0.28
N PRO A 304 6.10 11.67 -0.82
CA PRO A 304 4.68 11.68 -0.49
C PRO A 304 4.31 10.78 0.69
N VAL A 305 5.29 10.13 1.34
CA VAL A 305 5.04 9.14 2.39
C VAL A 305 4.37 9.78 3.60
N ARG A 306 3.41 9.06 4.15
CA ARG A 306 2.71 9.34 5.41
C ARG A 306 2.81 8.10 6.28
N LEU A 307 3.67 8.17 7.27
CA LEU A 307 3.91 7.08 8.22
C LEU A 307 2.95 7.20 9.41
N ARG A 308 2.29 6.09 9.74
CA ARG A 308 1.45 5.95 10.94
C ARG A 308 1.87 4.71 11.71
N ALA A 309 1.81 4.79 13.03
CA ALA A 309 2.10 3.63 13.87
C ALA A 309 1.22 3.60 15.13
N ALA A 310 0.89 2.39 15.56
CA ALA A 310 0.11 2.13 16.76
C ALA A 310 0.64 0.90 17.51
N GLU A 311 0.43 0.88 18.83
CA GLU A 311 0.78 -0.23 19.72
C GLU A 311 -0.48 -0.76 20.42
N ARG A 312 -0.63 -2.09 20.49
CA ARG A 312 -1.76 -2.71 21.18
C ARG A 312 -1.56 -2.66 22.68
N LEU A 313 -2.53 -2.10 23.40
CA LEU A 313 -2.52 -1.99 24.86
C LEU A 313 -3.17 -3.20 25.54
N ARG A 314 -4.21 -3.77 24.93
CA ARG A 314 -5.01 -4.86 25.50
C ARG A 314 -5.73 -5.68 24.43
N ARG A 315 -6.24 -6.84 24.83
CA ARG A 315 -7.19 -7.63 24.04
C ARG A 315 -8.59 -7.02 24.13
N ALA A 316 -9.39 -7.23 23.08
CA ALA A 316 -10.81 -6.98 23.17
C ALA A 316 -11.39 -7.96 24.22
N THR A 317 -12.23 -7.43 25.11
CA THR A 317 -13.00 -8.26 26.04
C THR A 317 -14.10 -8.95 25.23
N ALA A 318 -14.16 -10.28 25.32
CA ALA A 318 -15.20 -11.10 24.70
C ALA A 318 -16.58 -10.83 25.30
#